data_AF-A0A2E0FHJ8-F1
#
_entry.id   AF-A0A2E0FHJ8-F1
#
_cell.length_a   1.000
_cell.length_b   1.000
_cell.length_c   1.000
_cell.angle_alpha   90.00
_cell.angle_beta   90.00
_cell.angle_gamma   90.00
#
_symmetry.space_group_name_H-M   'P 1'
#
loop_
_entity.id
_entity.type
_entity.pdbx_description
1 polymer ?
#
loop_
_entity_poly.entity_id
_entity_poly.type
_entity_poly.pdbx_seq_one_letter_code
_entity_poly.pdbx_strand_id
1 'polypeptide(L)' 'MSLSTQVKIPVDAANNAMREALAFAARSENAVLISAITDIIAKIESLNFMDALLEDLDQQLKMVKKCEFKKES' A
#
# COMPACT_ATOMS: atom_id res chain seq x y z
N MET A 1 12.93 4.62 1.19
CA MET A 1 12.94 3.24 0.66
C MET A 1 11.49 2.78 0.61
N SER A 2 10.86 3.08 -0.52
CA SER A 2 9.63 2.48 -1.01
C SER A 2 9.73 0.95 -0.96
N LEU A 3 8.63 0.22 -0.79
CA LEU A 3 8.50 -1.20 -1.12
C LEU A 3 9.30 -1.43 -2.40
N SER A 4 10.34 -2.27 -2.32
CA SER A 4 11.09 -2.67 -3.51
C SER A 4 10.07 -3.06 -4.59
N THR A 5 10.32 -2.69 -5.85
CA THR A 5 9.42 -3.04 -6.96
C THR A 5 9.11 -4.54 -6.98
N GLN A 6 10.07 -5.36 -6.51
CA GLN A 6 9.93 -6.80 -6.30
C GLN A 6 8.83 -7.21 -5.31
N VAL A 7 8.48 -6.35 -4.35
CA VAL A 7 7.44 -6.57 -3.34
C VAL A 7 6.15 -5.83 -3.72
N LYS A 8 6.24 -4.62 -4.28
CA LYS A 8 5.06 -3.83 -4.69
C LYS A 8 4.22 -4.54 -5.74
N ILE A 9 4.86 -5.08 -6.79
CA ILE A 9 4.19 -5.81 -7.87
C ILE A 9 3.36 -6.99 -7.35
N PRO A 10 3.91 -7.95 -6.57
CA PRO A 10 3.12 -9.05 -6.06
C PRO A 10 2.07 -8.63 -5.03
N VAL A 11 2.29 -7.56 -4.26
CA VAL A 11 1.29 -7.02 -3.32
C VAL A 11 0.08 -6.45 -4.08
N ASP A 12 0.32 -5.68 -5.15
CA ASP A 12 -0.76 -5.16 -6.00
C ASP A 12 -1.49 -6.28 -6.73
N ALA A 13 -0.76 -7.30 -7.21
CA ALA A 13 -1.36 -8.49 -7.81
C ALA A 13 -2.25 -9.24 -6.80
N ALA A 14 -1.79 -9.39 -5.55
CA ALA A 14 -2.58 -9.99 -4.47
C ALA A 14 -3.84 -9.17 -4.17
N ASN A 15 -3.75 -7.84 -4.16
CA ASN A 15 -4.92 -6.97 -3.97
C ASN A 15 -5.99 -7.23 -5.03
N ASN A 16 -5.58 -7.26 -6.31
CA ASN A 16 -6.49 -7.52 -7.42
C ASN A 16 -7.13 -8.91 -7.32
N ALA A 17 -6.32 -9.94 -7.04
CA ALA A 17 -6.82 -11.31 -6.86
C ALA A 17 -7.83 -11.40 -5.70
N MET A 18 -7.60 -10.70 -4.59
CA MET A 18 -8.53 -10.67 -3.45
C MET A 18 -9.84 -9.96 -3.80
N ARG A 19 -9.81 -8.90 -4.61
CA ARG A 19 -11.03 -8.24 -5.10
C ARG A 19 -11.85 -9.15 -6.01
N GLU A 20 -11.20 -9.93 -6.86
CA GLU A 20 -11.87 -10.96 -7.67
C GLU A 20 -12.50 -12.05 -6.78
N ALA A 21 -11.74 -12.53 -5.79
CA ALA A 21 -12.25 -13.49 -4.80
C ALA A 21 -13.45 -12.94 -4.03
N LEU A 22 -13.43 -11.66 -3.64
CA LEU A 22 -14.55 -10.99 -2.98
C LEU A 22 -15.78 -10.95 -3.88
N ALA A 23 -15.61 -10.62 -5.16
CA ALA A 23 -16.72 -10.63 -6.11
C ALA A 23 -17.34 -12.02 -6.25
N PHE A 24 -16.53 -13.09 -6.18
CA PHE A 24 -17.05 -14.46 -6.17
C PHE A 24 -17.73 -14.82 -4.85
N ALA A 25 -17.13 -14.47 -3.71
CA ALA A 25 -17.72 -14.70 -2.38
C ALA A 25 -19.05 -13.97 -2.17
N ALA A 26 -19.19 -12.76 -2.76
CA ALA A 26 -20.43 -12.01 -2.74
C ALA A 26 -21.56 -12.72 -3.49
N ARG A 27 -21.25 -13.48 -4.55
CA ARG A 27 -22.25 -14.26 -5.31
C ARG A 27 -22.69 -15.53 -4.59
N SER A 28 -21.84 -16.08 -3.74
CA SER A 28 -22.17 -17.28 -2.94
C SER A 28 -22.83 -16.94 -1.61
N GLU A 29 -23.11 -15.66 -1.34
CA GLU A 29 -23.80 -15.15 -0.13
C GLU A 29 -23.14 -15.59 1.20
N ASN A 30 -21.86 -15.94 1.17
CA ASN A 30 -21.13 -16.38 2.35
C ASN A 30 -20.55 -15.18 3.11
N ALA A 31 -21.30 -14.67 4.09
CA ALA A 31 -20.93 -13.51 4.90
C ALA A 31 -19.56 -13.65 5.59
N VAL A 32 -19.19 -14.86 6.02
CA VAL A 32 -17.89 -15.12 6.68
C VAL A 32 -16.73 -14.90 5.71
N LEU A 33 -16.86 -15.42 4.48
CA LEU A 33 -15.85 -15.22 3.44
C LEU A 33 -15.75 -13.77 2.99
N ILE A 34 -16.89 -13.09 2.82
CA ILE A 34 -16.94 -11.68 2.45
C ILE A 34 -16.18 -10.83 3.48
N SER A 35 -16.47 -11.04 4.78
CA SER A 35 -15.77 -10.31 5.86
C SER A 35 -14.28 -10.59 5.86
N ALA A 36 -13.88 -11.87 5.82
CA ALA A 36 -12.47 -12.26 5.88
C ALA A 36 -11.66 -11.72 4.69
N ILE A 37 -12.21 -11.77 3.47
CA ILE A 37 -11.55 -11.24 2.28
C ILE A 37 -11.46 -9.71 2.36
N THR A 38 -12.50 -9.03 2.85
CA THR A 38 -12.49 -7.58 3.04
C THR A 38 -11.39 -7.15 4.02
N ASP A 39 -11.22 -7.87 5.13
CA ASP A 39 -10.16 -7.59 6.10
C ASP A 39 -8.76 -7.76 5.49
N ILE A 40 -8.56 -8.77 4.64
CA ILE A 40 -7.29 -8.98 3.92
C ILE A 40 -7.02 -7.82 2.95
N ILE A 41 -8.03 -7.40 2.17
CA ILE A 41 -7.93 -6.25 1.26
C ILE A 41 -7.51 -5.00 2.04
N ALA A 42 -8.18 -4.70 3.16
CA ALA A 42 -7.87 -3.54 3.99
C ALA A 42 -6.42 -3.54 4.51
N LYS A 43 -5.90 -4.72 4.88
CA LYS A 43 -4.49 -4.87 5.29
C LYS A 43 -3.51 -4.63 4.14
N ILE A 44 -3.84 -5.09 2.93
CA ILE A 44 -3.02 -4.86 1.73
C ILE A 44 -3.04 -3.36 1.36
N GLU A 45 -4.19 -2.71 1.39
CA GLU A 45 -4.30 -1.27 1.15
C GLU A 45 -3.52 -0.45 2.20
N SER A 46 -3.56 -0.87 3.47
CA SER A 46 -2.75 -0.23 4.51
C SER A 46 -1.25 -0.34 4.24
N LEU A 47 -0.77 -1.46 3.69
CA LEU A 47 0.63 -1.61 3.30
C LEU A 47 1.01 -0.62 2.19
N ASN A 48 0.17 -0.50 1.17
CA ASN A 48 0.37 0.44 0.08
C ASN A 48 0.31 1.91 0.53
N PHE A 49 -0.55 2.22 1.51
CA PHE A 49 -0.60 3.55 2.11
C PHE A 49 0.68 3.89 2.88
N MET A 50 1.18 2.96 3.69
CA MET A 50 2.43 3.15 4.44
C MET A 50 3.63 3.34 3.51
N ASP A 51 3.64 2.61 2.39
CA ASP A 51 4.65 2.79 1.34
C ASP A 51 4.67 4.23 0.79
N ALA A 52 3.50 4.73 0.39
CA ALA A 52 3.36 6.11 -0.10
C ALA A 52 3.76 7.15 0.96
N LEU A 53 3.43 6.92 2.23
CA LEU A 53 3.79 7.81 3.33
C LEU A 53 5.31 7.85 3.55
N LEU A 54 5.98 6.70 3.47
CA LEU A 54 7.45 6.61 3.56
C LEU A 54 8.14 7.28 2.37
N GLU A 55 7.56 7.21 1.17
CA GLU A 55 8.03 7.94 0.00
C GLU A 55 7.94 9.47 0.19
N ASP A 56 6.78 9.97 0.65
CA ASP A 56 6.60 11.40 0.92
C ASP A 56 7.57 11.89 2.00
N LEU A 57 7.73 11.12 3.09
CA LEU A 57 8.67 11.46 4.16
C LEU A 57 10.12 11.53 3.67
N ASP A 58 10.55 10.59 2.83
CA ASP A 58 11.89 10.61 2.22
C ASP A 58 12.09 11.85 1.34
N GLN A 59 11.05 12.25 0.61
CA GLN A 59 11.06 13.46 -0.21
C GLN A 59 11.13 14.74 0.64
N GLN A 60 10.37 14.83 1.74
CA GLN A 60 10.46 15.93 2.70
C GLN A 60 11.86 16.03 3.32
N LEU A 61 12.45 14.91 3.75
CA LEU A 61 13.81 14.87 4.31
C LEU A 61 14.87 15.38 3.32
N LYS A 62 14.73 15.03 2.04
CA LYS A 62 15.61 15.55 0.97
C LYS A 62 15.47 17.06 0.80
N MET A 63 14.25 17.60 0.89
CA MET A 63 14.02 19.05 0.79
C MET A 63 14.60 19.82 1.98
N VAL A 64 14.40 19.32 3.21
CA VAL A 64 14.96 19.94 4.42
C VAL A 64 16.49 20.01 4.36
N LYS A 65 17.15 18.91 3.98
CA LYS A 65 18.62 18.88 3.81
C LYS A 65 19.12 19.88 2.77
N LYS A 66 18.36 20.10 1.70
CA LYS A 66 18.70 21.08 0.66
C LYS A 66 18.58 22.53 1.17
N CYS A 67 17.62 22.82 2.05
CA CYS A 67 17.46 24.14 2.65
C CYS A 67 18.58 24.47 3.66
N GLU A 68 19.05 23.49 4.43
CA GLU A 68 20.19 23.65 5.35
C GLU A 68 21.46 24.03 4.57
N PHE A 69 21.78 23.31 3.49
CA PHE A 69 22.96 23.59 2.64
C PHE A 69 22.95 24.97 1.99
N LYS A 70 21.77 25.56 1.73
CA LYS A 70 21.64 26.87 1.10
C LYS A 70 21.81 28.03 2.09
N LYS A 71 21.83 27.77 3.41
CA LYS A 71 22.08 28.78 4.44
C LYS A 71 23.56 28.93 4.81
N GLU A 72 24.39 27.93 4.46
CA GLU A 72 25.84 27.92 4.75
C GLU A 72 26.71 28.35 3.55
N SER A 73 26.12 28.83 2.45
CA SER A 73 26.80 29.42 1.28
C SER A 73 26.30 30.83 1.01
#